data_AF-A0A7I0J8E7-F1
#
_entry.id   AF-A0A7I0J8E7-F1
#
_cell.length_a   1.000
_cell.length_b   1.000
_cell.length_c   1.000
_cell.angle_alpha   90.00
_cell.angle_beta   90.00
_cell.angle_gamma   90.00
#
_symmetry.space_group_name_H-M   'P 1'
#
loop_
_entity.id
_entity.type
_entity.pdbx_description
1 polymer ?
#
loop_
_entity_poly.entity_id
_entity_poly.type
_entity_poly.pdbx_seq_one_letter_code
_entity_poly.pdbx_strand_id
1 'polypeptide(L)'
;LVMSLYALWMRTPNPSDAAIEKALQGNLCRCTGYEAIMRAARAISSYGKAAKDPLAVERNDITTRLEALRDGARVEVGSGKQRLIVPADVYDFAAVLEKEPGATIVAGSTDVG
;
A
#
# COMPACT_ATOMS: atom_id res chain seq x y z
N LEU A 1 -7.77 6.55 9.02
CA LEU A 1 -8.03 5.93 10.34
C LEU A 1 -8.47 4.48 10.20
N VAL A 2 -9.66 4.22 9.65
CA VAL A 2 -10.19 2.86 9.44
C VAL A 2 -9.19 2.00 8.67
N MET A 3 -8.75 2.45 7.48
CA MET A 3 -7.81 1.69 6.65
C MET A 3 -6.47 1.40 7.35
N SER A 4 -5.94 2.36 8.12
CA SER A 4 -4.67 2.22 8.83
C SER A 4 -4.75 1.17 9.94
N LEU A 5 -5.83 1.21 10.73
CA LEU A 5 -6.05 0.24 11.81
C LEU A 5 -6.47 -1.13 11.26
N TYR A 6 -7.24 -1.16 10.18
CA TYR A 6 -7.60 -2.39 9.49
C TYR A 6 -6.37 -3.09 8.91
N ALA A 7 -5.48 -2.37 8.22
CA ALA A 7 -4.22 -2.91 7.73
C ALA A 7 -3.33 -3.41 8.87
N LEU A 8 -3.27 -2.70 10.00
CA LEU A 8 -2.58 -3.17 11.20
C LEU A 8 -3.19 -4.48 11.71
N TRP A 9 -4.51 -4.54 11.89
CA TRP A 9 -5.22 -5.71 12.40
C TRP A 9 -5.05 -6.95 11.51
N MET A 10 -5.11 -6.76 10.19
CA MET A 10 -4.89 -7.84 9.22
C MET A 10 -3.48 -8.45 9.32
N ARG A 11 -2.48 -7.67 9.74
CA ARG A 11 -1.10 -8.16 9.96
C ARG A 11 -0.87 -8.65 11.38
N THR A 12 -1.50 -8.01 12.36
CA THR A 12 -1.30 -8.27 13.79
C THR A 12 -2.68 -8.19 14.47
N PRO A 13 -3.41 -9.32 14.57
CA PRO A 13 -4.79 -9.32 15.07
C PRO A 13 -4.91 -8.82 16.52
N ASN A 14 -3.89 -9.03 17.35
CA ASN A 14 -3.85 -8.49 18.72
C ASN A 14 -2.68 -7.50 18.84
N PRO A 15 -2.81 -6.28 18.29
CA PRO A 15 -1.73 -5.30 18.33
C PRO A 15 -1.58 -4.71 19.74
N SER A 16 -0.35 -4.34 20.10
CA SER A 16 -0.11 -3.54 21.31
C SER A 16 -0.55 -2.08 21.10
N ASP A 17 -0.77 -1.35 22.19
CA ASP A 17 -1.10 0.07 22.14
C ASP A 17 -0.06 0.88 21.35
N ALA A 18 1.23 0.62 21.56
CA ALA A 18 2.30 1.26 20.80
C ALA A 18 2.21 0.99 19.28
N ALA A 19 1.77 -0.21 18.87
CA ALA A 19 1.57 -0.52 17.46
C ALA A 19 0.33 0.20 16.88
N ILE A 20 -0.74 0.33 17.67
CA ILE A 20 -1.94 1.09 17.31
C ILE A 20 -1.57 2.57 17.13
N GLU A 21 -0.89 3.18 18.10
CA GLU A 21 -0.44 4.57 18.04
C GLU A 21 0.45 4.83 16.83
N LYS A 22 1.41 3.93 16.57
CA LYS A 22 2.28 4.01 15.39
C LYS A 22 1.49 4.00 14.08
N ALA A 23 0.49 3.12 13.96
CA ALA A 23 -0.37 3.08 12.78
C ALA A 23 -1.23 4.35 12.61
N LEU A 24 -1.44 5.10 13.69
CA LEU A 24 -2.22 6.33 13.71
C LEU A 24 -1.42 7.60 13.44
N GLN A 25 -0.08 7.58 13.46
CA GLN A 25 0.76 8.79 13.34
C GLN A 25 0.46 9.68 12.12
N GLY A 26 0.03 9.10 10.99
CA GLY A 26 -0.34 9.84 9.78
C GLY A 26 -1.83 10.21 9.68
N ASN A 27 -2.62 10.05 10.75
CA ASN A 27 -4.08 10.20 10.70
C ASN A 27 -4.53 11.31 11.64
N LEU A 28 -4.96 12.44 11.08
CA LEU A 28 -5.45 13.56 11.87
C LEU A 28 -6.95 13.43 12.17
N CYS A 29 -7.32 13.60 13.44
CA CYS A 29 -8.69 13.70 13.90
C CYS A 29 -8.82 14.86 14.90
N ARG A 30 -9.81 15.72 14.68
CA ARG A 30 -10.03 16.91 15.53
C ARG A 30 -11.13 16.75 16.58
N CYS A 31 -12.00 15.76 16.43
CA CYS A 31 -13.24 15.69 17.21
C CYS A 31 -13.16 14.76 18.43
N THR A 32 -12.55 13.58 18.29
CA THR A 32 -12.74 12.48 19.26
C THR A 32 -11.69 12.43 20.37
N GLY A 33 -10.62 13.23 20.26
CA GLY A 33 -9.46 13.13 21.16
C GLY A 33 -8.76 11.75 21.10
N TYR A 34 -9.00 10.96 20.06
CA TYR A 34 -8.45 9.60 19.81
C TYR A 34 -8.85 8.48 20.77
N GLU A 35 -9.29 8.78 22.00
CA GLU A 35 -9.58 7.76 23.01
C GLU A 35 -10.64 6.73 22.53
N ALA A 36 -11.70 7.18 21.87
CA ALA A 36 -12.70 6.26 21.29
C ALA A 36 -12.13 5.38 20.17
N ILE A 37 -11.17 5.88 19.41
CA ILE A 37 -10.50 5.15 18.32
C ILE A 37 -9.58 4.06 18.90
N MET A 38 -8.83 4.40 19.96
CA MET A 38 -7.97 3.45 20.67
C MET A 38 -8.79 2.29 21.27
N ARG A 39 -9.93 2.59 21.92
CA ARG A 39 -10.83 1.54 22.42
C ARG A 39 -11.33 0.60 21.32
N ALA A 40 -11.72 1.14 20.16
CA ALA A 40 -12.16 0.33 19.03
C ALA A 40 -11.04 -0.57 18.51
N ALA A 41 -9.82 -0.03 18.38
CA ALA A 41 -8.65 -0.79 17.92
C ALA A 41 -8.29 -1.96 18.85
N ARG A 42 -8.42 -1.78 20.17
CA ARG A 42 -8.21 -2.86 21.16
C ARG A 42 -9.30 -3.94 21.09
N ALA A 43 -10.53 -3.53 20.79
CA ALA A 43 -11.68 -4.42 20.85
C ALA A 43 -11.91 -5.23 19.57
N ILE A 44 -11.40 -4.82 18.41
CA ILE A 44 -11.81 -5.39 17.11
C ILE A 44 -11.70 -6.92 17.01
N SER A 45 -10.68 -7.52 17.64
CA SER A 45 -10.47 -8.98 17.65
C SER A 45 -11.47 -9.77 18.49
N SER A 46 -12.30 -9.12 19.31
CA SER A 46 -13.43 -9.77 19.96
C SER A 46 -14.69 -9.80 19.07
N TYR A 47 -14.78 -8.94 18.05
CA TYR A 47 -15.91 -8.88 17.11
C TYR A 47 -15.70 -9.76 15.86
N GLY A 48 -14.45 -9.98 15.45
CA GLY A 48 -14.12 -10.75 14.26
C GLY A 48 -12.71 -11.33 14.31
N LYS A 49 -12.42 -12.24 13.38
CA LYS A 49 -11.07 -12.80 13.18
C LYS A 49 -10.53 -12.36 11.84
N ALA A 50 -9.34 -11.76 11.81
CA ALA A 50 -8.68 -11.32 10.57
C ALA A 50 -8.57 -12.43 9.52
N ALA A 51 -8.36 -13.69 9.95
CA ALA A 51 -8.29 -14.84 9.06
C ALA A 51 -9.61 -15.18 8.34
N LYS A 52 -10.75 -14.67 8.81
CA LYS A 52 -12.06 -14.83 8.18
C LYS A 52 -12.47 -13.64 7.31
N ASP A 53 -11.63 -12.61 7.27
CA ASP A 53 -11.90 -11.44 6.44
C ASP A 53 -11.76 -11.81 4.95
N PRO A 54 -12.65 -11.31 4.07
CA PRO A 54 -12.58 -11.58 2.63
C PRO A 54 -11.21 -11.33 2.01
N LEU A 55 -10.48 -10.29 2.44
CA LEU A 55 -9.13 -10.02 1.92
C LEU A 55 -8.12 -11.12 2.28
N ALA A 56 -8.29 -11.79 3.42
CA ALA A 56 -7.45 -12.93 3.77
C ALA A 56 -7.87 -14.18 2.99
N VAL A 57 -9.18 -14.40 2.86
CA VAL A 57 -9.75 -15.58 2.19
C VAL A 57 -9.42 -15.58 0.69
N GLU A 58 -9.58 -14.44 0.02
CA GLU A 58 -9.43 -14.32 -1.44
C GLU A 58 -7.98 -14.06 -1.87
N ARG A 59 -7.05 -13.91 -0.91
CA ARG A 59 -5.69 -13.43 -1.19
C ARG A 59 -4.97 -14.24 -2.27
N ASN A 60 -5.00 -15.56 -2.15
CA ASN A 60 -4.30 -16.45 -3.08
C ASN A 60 -4.90 -16.38 -4.49
N ASP A 61 -6.23 -16.32 -4.59
CA ASP A 61 -6.93 -16.26 -5.87
C ASP A 61 -6.65 -14.93 -6.58
N ILE A 62 -6.69 -13.82 -5.84
CA ILE A 62 -6.34 -12.50 -6.37
C ILE A 62 -4.87 -12.45 -6.79
N THR A 63 -3.95 -12.97 -5.98
CA THR A 63 -2.53 -13.04 -6.35
C THR A 63 -2.34 -13.82 -7.65
N THR A 64 -2.96 -15.00 -7.78
CA THR A 64 -2.87 -15.81 -9.01
C THR A 64 -3.38 -15.04 -10.23
N ARG A 65 -4.51 -14.34 -10.10
CA ARG A 65 -5.07 -13.52 -11.18
C ARG A 65 -4.14 -12.37 -11.57
N LEU A 66 -3.55 -11.69 -10.60
CA LEU A 66 -2.61 -10.60 -10.85
C LEU A 66 -1.32 -11.10 -11.50
N GLU A 67 -0.81 -12.27 -11.09
CA GLU A 67 0.35 -12.90 -11.72
C GLU A 67 0.08 -13.27 -13.18
N ALA A 68 -1.13 -13.78 -13.49
CA ALA A 68 -1.53 -14.09 -14.86
C ALA A 68 -1.65 -12.84 -15.76
N LEU A 69 -1.83 -11.65 -15.18
CA LEU A 69 -1.84 -10.38 -15.92
C LEU A 69 -0.43 -9.82 -16.18
N ARG A 70 0.62 -10.41 -15.59
CA ARG A 70 2.00 -9.96 -15.83
C ARG A 70 2.52 -10.54 -17.14
N ASP A 71 2.40 -9.75 -18.20
CA ASP A 71 2.88 -10.08 -19.55
C ASP A 71 4.38 -9.76 -19.76
N GLY A 72 5.02 -9.10 -18.80
CA GLY A 72 6.42 -8.68 -18.90
C GLY A 72 6.63 -7.52 -19.88
N ALA A 73 5.58 -6.81 -20.28
CA ALA A 73 5.68 -5.65 -21.13
C ALA A 73 5.95 -4.37 -20.31
N ARG A 74 6.70 -3.45 -20.92
CA ARG A 74 6.84 -2.08 -20.41
C ARG A 74 5.51 -1.35 -20.55
N VAL A 75 5.11 -0.61 -19.51
CA VAL A 75 3.96 0.30 -19.60
C VAL A 75 4.47 1.71 -19.88
N GLU A 76 3.93 2.32 -20.94
CA GLU A 76 4.17 3.72 -21.26
C GLU A 76 2.85 4.47 -21.41
N VAL A 77 2.74 5.61 -20.71
CA VAL A 77 1.54 6.45 -20.73
C VAL A 77 1.95 7.89 -21.01
N GLY A 78 1.26 8.54 -21.95
CA GLY A 78 1.50 9.94 -22.31
C GLY A 78 2.64 10.14 -23.33
N SER A 79 3.14 11.36 -23.44
CA SER A 79 4.14 11.74 -24.44
C SER A 79 4.97 12.97 -24.02
N GLY A 80 6.14 13.15 -24.64
CA GLY A 80 7.04 14.28 -24.36
C GLY A 80 7.39 14.39 -22.88
N LYS A 81 7.23 15.59 -22.31
CA LYS A 81 7.50 15.87 -20.88
C LYS A 81 6.46 15.28 -19.92
N GLN A 82 5.32 14.80 -20.41
CA GLN A 82 4.25 14.17 -19.62
C GLN A 82 4.18 12.67 -19.93
N ARG A 83 5.34 12.02 -20.02
CA ARG A 83 5.45 10.57 -20.26
C ARG A 83 5.81 9.87 -18.96
N LEU A 84 5.00 8.89 -18.59
CA LEU A 84 5.27 7.93 -17.52
C LEU A 84 5.75 6.64 -18.15
N ILE A 85 6.86 6.10 -17.63
CA ILE A 85 7.38 4.81 -18.04
C ILE A 85 7.46 3.93 -16.79
N VAL A 86 6.80 2.78 -16.81
CA VAL A 86 6.99 1.71 -15.84
C VAL A 86 7.76 0.61 -16.56
N PRO A 87 9.07 0.46 -16.28
CA PRO A 87 9.90 -0.56 -16.91
C PRO A 87 9.38 -1.97 -16.64
N ALA A 88 9.55 -2.87 -17.60
CA ALA A 88 9.17 -4.27 -17.46
C ALA A 88 9.98 -4.99 -16.36
N ASP A 89 11.28 -4.70 -16.31
CA ASP A 89 12.25 -5.27 -15.40
C ASP A 89 13.46 -4.32 -15.22
N VAL A 90 14.51 -4.82 -14.53
CA VAL A 90 15.72 -4.05 -14.25
C VAL A 90 16.57 -3.76 -15.49
N TYR A 91 16.54 -4.63 -16.50
CA TYR A 91 17.29 -4.44 -17.74
C TYR A 91 16.60 -3.40 -18.62
N ASP A 92 15.28 -3.47 -18.71
CA ASP A 92 14.45 -2.47 -19.39
C ASP A 92 14.61 -1.09 -18.74
N PHE A 93 14.64 -1.04 -17.41
CA PHE A 93 14.91 0.19 -16.65
C PHE A 93 16.27 0.80 -17.04
N ALA A 94 17.34 0.01 -17.06
CA ALA A 94 18.67 0.49 -17.43
C ALA A 94 18.69 1.03 -18.87
N ALA A 95 18.02 0.35 -19.81
CA ALA A 95 17.91 0.79 -21.20
C ALA A 95 17.10 2.08 -21.36
N VAL A 96 16.07 2.32 -20.53
CA VAL A 96 15.35 3.60 -20.50
C VAL A 96 16.26 4.70 -19.99
N LEU A 97 16.93 4.48 -18.86
CA LEU A 97 17.75 5.50 -18.20
C LEU A 97 18.95 5.91 -19.06
N GLU A 98 19.54 4.97 -19.81
CA GLU A 98 20.60 5.27 -20.78
C GLU A 98 20.11 6.20 -21.91
N LYS A 99 18.88 6.00 -22.39
CA LYS A 99 18.28 6.83 -23.45
C LYS A 99 17.76 8.17 -22.94
N GLU A 100 17.29 8.21 -21.70
CA GLU A 100 16.63 9.36 -21.09
C GLU A 100 17.31 9.70 -19.74
N PRO A 101 18.59 10.11 -19.73
CA PRO A 101 19.34 10.32 -18.49
C PRO A 101 18.80 11.47 -17.62
N GLY A 102 17.97 12.35 -18.20
CA GLY A 102 17.26 13.42 -17.50
C GLY A 102 15.90 13.02 -16.93
N ALA A 103 15.48 11.75 -17.09
CA ALA A 103 14.22 11.28 -16.53
C ALA A 103 14.27 11.24 -14.99
N THR A 104 13.20 11.71 -14.34
CA THR A 104 13.06 11.62 -12.90
C THR A 104 12.69 10.19 -12.51
N ILE A 105 13.54 9.54 -11.73
CA ILE A 105 13.25 8.21 -11.16
C ILE A 105 12.33 8.41 -9.96
N VAL A 106 11.14 7.83 -10.00
CA VAL A 106 10.13 7.93 -8.95
C VAL A 106 9.83 6.55 -8.38
N ALA A 107 9.88 6.42 -7.05
CA ALA A 107 9.47 5.23 -6.31
C ALA A 107 8.23 5.53 -5.45
N GLY A 108 8.42 5.78 -4.15
CA GLY A 108 7.33 6.10 -3.22
C GLY A 108 6.66 7.46 -3.44
N SER A 109 7.27 8.33 -4.25
CA SER A 109 6.76 9.67 -4.60
C SER A 109 6.50 10.61 -3.42
N THR A 110 7.11 10.36 -2.26
CA THR A 110 6.95 11.21 -1.06
C THR A 110 7.86 12.45 -1.07
N ASP A 111 8.74 12.54 -2.06
CA ASP A 111 9.81 13.55 -2.22
C ASP A 111 9.75 14.30 -3.56
N VAL A 112 8.93 13.83 -4.50
CA VAL A 112 8.84 14.35 -5.88
C VAL A 112 7.50 15.07 -6.14
N GLY A 113 6.53 14.92 -5.23
CA GLY A 113 5.17 15.48 -5.34
C GLY A 113 5.05 16.95 -4.99
#